data_AF-A0A015IYA6-F1
#
_entry.id   AF-A0A015IYA6-F1
#
_cell.length_a   1.000
_cell.length_b   1.000
_cell.length_c   1.000
_cell.angle_alpha   90.00
_cell.angle_beta   90.00
_cell.angle_gamma   90.00
#
_symmetry.space_group_name_H-M   'P 1'
#
loop_
_entity.id
_entity.type
_entity.pdbx_description
1 polymer ?
#
loop_
_entity_poly.entity_id
_entity_poly.type
_entity_poly.pdbx_seq_one_letter_code
_entity_poly.pdbx_strand_id
1 'polypeptide(L)'
;MSLIIDKLKDDDKNLSPEFLKDNENLLKEFLKEFYRQIIRIENYKEFENILIEWMKDFFIKKNKTFKMILKLMKNHEEKENWFSSIIGFFYEYNIDDDDDDNKNQYQSLDFYLLSINNEKKLISLYQVLNIIIGKFLLSLHYYKNIILNKRNSFIKEFGNLKNGHVTSQIQFENFDGLEINLRKDEIITIEKYFESLDKDFNDKDHNQIEYSKNKELIELNNLGYSYQYGIGNEKNGYKAFECYLKSSERGNSSAQNNLGYCYQNGIGIEKDEKKAFKCYLKAANEGDLYAQYNLGICYQNGIGTNKNNEKAFECYFKSAEEEYTFAQYRLGNCYRNGIGITKDINKAFRCYTKAAEGGNLNTQTNMGFYYKFGIGIEKDITKAIYWFSRAAENGEKVAQYNLGEFYEDGIGVEKDLVKAFELYKESAKNGYSDAKFQLGYCYINGIGTEINKKKGFELYNKAAGKNNLIDISLLYRNDEKISNDLDKVSFWYHKAAKNNKAALYKLGEFYELGKGVCKNNARAFVFYRQAAAKGDVNGKYKLGYCYEHGIGTHVDLKRAINLYKIAAKGGNSNARKRMQKGDFR
;
A
#
# COMPACT_ATOMS: atom_id res chain seq x y z
N MET A 1 -28.15 -46.39 -18.25
CA MET A 1 -28.44 -45.34 -17.26
C MET A 1 -29.72 -44.60 -17.71
N SER A 2 -30.82 -45.36 -17.82
CA SER A 2 -32.05 -45.01 -18.57
C SER A 2 -33.27 -44.84 -17.65
N LEU A 3 -33.07 -44.36 -16.42
CA LEU A 3 -34.14 -44.26 -15.41
C LEU A 3 -34.28 -42.88 -14.77
N ILE A 4 -33.61 -41.85 -15.32
CA ILE A 4 -33.70 -40.47 -14.79
C ILE A 4 -34.33 -39.49 -15.80
N ILE A 5 -34.48 -39.88 -17.07
CA ILE A 5 -34.97 -38.97 -18.12
C ILE A 5 -36.51 -38.84 -18.15
N ASP A 6 -37.26 -39.79 -17.60
CA ASP A 6 -38.74 -39.79 -17.68
C ASP A 6 -39.46 -38.99 -16.58
N LYS A 7 -38.76 -38.22 -15.73
CA LYS A 7 -39.38 -37.40 -14.69
C LYS A 7 -39.58 -35.92 -15.04
N LEU A 8 -39.39 -35.53 -16.30
CA LEU A 8 -39.54 -34.13 -16.74
C LEU A 8 -40.63 -33.89 -17.77
N LYS A 9 -41.56 -34.84 -17.94
CA LYS A 9 -42.81 -34.61 -18.68
C LYS A 9 -43.97 -34.97 -17.76
N ASP A 10 -44.84 -33.97 -17.56
CA ASP A 10 -46.11 -34.02 -16.84
C ASP A 10 -46.04 -34.32 -15.33
N ASP A 11 -45.98 -33.25 -14.53
CA ASP A 11 -47.05 -32.93 -13.57
C ASP A 11 -46.61 -31.81 -12.62
N ASP A 12 -47.33 -30.69 -12.68
CA ASP A 12 -47.55 -29.78 -11.55
C ASP A 12 -48.15 -30.60 -10.39
N LYS A 13 -47.30 -31.15 -9.49
CA LYS A 13 -47.63 -31.46 -8.09
C LYS A 13 -46.40 -31.97 -7.32
N ASN A 14 -45.95 -31.14 -6.37
CA ASN A 14 -45.12 -31.47 -5.21
C ASN A 14 -43.79 -32.21 -5.47
N LEU A 15 -42.78 -31.45 -5.92
CA LEU A 15 -41.37 -31.80 -5.71
C LEU A 15 -41.09 -31.94 -4.21
N SER A 16 -40.32 -32.96 -3.79
CA SER A 16 -40.02 -33.16 -2.38
C SER A 16 -39.25 -31.96 -1.79
N PRO A 17 -39.52 -31.56 -0.53
CA PRO A 17 -38.81 -30.45 0.12
C PRO A 17 -37.28 -30.62 0.11
N GLU A 18 -36.81 -31.86 0.18
CA GLU A 18 -35.39 -32.24 0.10
C GLU A 18 -34.80 -31.94 -1.29
N PHE A 19 -35.52 -32.26 -2.36
CA PHE A 19 -35.08 -31.96 -3.73
C PHE A 19 -35.06 -30.44 -4.01
N LEU A 20 -36.02 -29.69 -3.48
CA LEU A 20 -36.05 -28.23 -3.57
C LEU A 20 -34.87 -27.60 -2.79
N LYS A 21 -34.59 -28.08 -1.58
CA LYS A 21 -33.50 -27.59 -0.73
C LYS A 21 -32.11 -27.91 -1.29
N ASP A 22 -31.94 -29.06 -1.93
CA ASP A 22 -30.67 -29.43 -2.58
C ASP A 22 -30.39 -28.56 -3.82
N ASN A 23 -31.41 -28.26 -4.63
CA ASN A 23 -31.25 -27.36 -5.78
C ASN A 23 -31.01 -25.91 -5.34
N GLU A 24 -31.67 -25.46 -4.27
CA GLU A 24 -31.45 -24.15 -3.64
C GLU A 24 -29.99 -23.98 -3.18
N ASN A 25 -29.47 -24.95 -2.41
CA ASN A 25 -28.09 -24.93 -1.92
C ASN A 25 -27.08 -24.95 -3.06
N LEU A 26 -27.36 -25.73 -4.11
CA LEU A 26 -26.52 -25.78 -5.31
C LEU A 26 -26.44 -24.42 -6.01
N LEU A 27 -27.57 -23.74 -6.21
CA LEU A 27 -27.59 -22.42 -6.87
C LEU A 27 -26.87 -21.36 -6.03
N LYS A 28 -27.03 -21.40 -4.71
CA LYS A 28 -26.30 -20.54 -3.75
C LYS A 28 -24.80 -20.76 -3.81
N GLU A 29 -24.35 -22.01 -3.82
CA GLU A 29 -22.94 -22.39 -3.97
C GLU A 29 -22.39 -21.91 -5.32
N PHE A 30 -23.15 -22.13 -6.40
CA PHE A 30 -22.77 -21.74 -7.74
C PHE A 30 -22.53 -20.23 -7.85
N LEU A 31 -23.46 -19.40 -7.34
CA LEU A 31 -23.34 -17.95 -7.35
C LEU A 31 -22.10 -17.46 -6.57
N LYS A 32 -21.82 -18.04 -5.40
CA LYS A 32 -20.62 -17.73 -4.61
C LYS A 32 -19.33 -18.06 -5.37
N GLU A 33 -19.26 -19.24 -5.96
CA GLU A 33 -18.06 -19.67 -6.68
C GLU A 33 -17.87 -18.91 -8.00
N PHE A 34 -18.95 -18.57 -8.71
CA PHE A 34 -18.89 -17.76 -9.93
C PHE A 34 -18.27 -16.38 -9.63
N TYR A 35 -18.70 -15.75 -8.53
CA TYR A 35 -18.08 -14.52 -8.03
C TYR A 35 -16.58 -14.71 -7.73
N ARG A 36 -16.19 -15.79 -7.04
CA ARG A 36 -14.77 -16.10 -6.75
C ARG A 36 -13.94 -16.19 -8.02
N GLN A 37 -14.48 -16.79 -9.08
CA GLN A 37 -13.78 -16.85 -10.35
C GLN A 37 -13.61 -15.48 -10.97
N ILE A 38 -14.67 -14.65 -10.98
CA ILE A 38 -14.60 -13.28 -11.51
C ILE A 38 -13.47 -12.46 -10.88
N ILE A 39 -13.31 -12.51 -9.55
CA ILE A 39 -12.25 -11.76 -8.85
C ILE A 39 -10.85 -12.29 -9.20
N ARG A 40 -10.73 -13.58 -9.49
CA ARG A 40 -9.46 -14.25 -9.83
C ARG A 40 -9.05 -14.05 -11.29
N ILE A 41 -9.91 -13.48 -12.14
CA ILE A 41 -9.58 -13.26 -13.56
C ILE A 41 -8.52 -12.17 -13.68
N GLU A 42 -7.30 -12.60 -14.02
CA GLU A 42 -6.18 -11.72 -14.36
C GLU A 42 -6.03 -11.53 -15.89
N ASN A 43 -6.61 -12.43 -16.68
CA ASN A 43 -6.58 -12.44 -18.14
C ASN A 43 -7.96 -12.10 -18.75
N TYR A 44 -8.18 -10.82 -19.04
CA TYR A 44 -9.43 -10.30 -19.61
C TYR A 44 -9.62 -10.59 -21.11
N LYS A 45 -8.62 -11.15 -21.80
CA LYS A 45 -8.71 -11.41 -23.25
C LYS A 45 -9.62 -12.58 -23.59
N GLU A 46 -9.65 -13.58 -22.71
CA GLU A 46 -10.39 -14.84 -22.87
C GLU A 46 -11.14 -15.19 -21.57
N PHE A 47 -11.62 -14.16 -20.87
CA PHE A 47 -12.25 -14.35 -19.56
C PHE A 47 -13.52 -15.21 -19.65
N GLU A 48 -14.25 -15.08 -20.76
CA GLU A 48 -15.43 -15.87 -21.07
C GLU A 48 -15.10 -17.36 -21.13
N ASN A 49 -13.98 -17.73 -21.78
CA ASN A 49 -13.54 -19.11 -21.90
C ASN A 49 -13.12 -19.67 -20.54
N ILE A 50 -12.42 -18.88 -19.73
CA ILE A 50 -12.02 -19.25 -18.38
C ILE A 50 -13.25 -19.56 -17.52
N LEU A 51 -14.26 -18.69 -17.56
CA LEU A 51 -15.51 -18.88 -16.82
C LEU A 51 -16.30 -20.08 -17.35
N ILE A 52 -16.44 -20.25 -18.67
CA ILE A 52 -17.17 -21.36 -19.29
C ILE A 52 -16.53 -22.71 -18.96
N GLU A 53 -15.20 -22.84 -19.07
CA GLU A 53 -14.49 -24.07 -18.73
C GLU A 53 -14.60 -24.40 -17.24
N TRP A 54 -14.47 -23.41 -16.37
CA TRP A 54 -14.70 -23.61 -14.95
C TRP A 54 -16.13 -24.06 -14.64
N MET A 55 -17.14 -23.47 -15.29
CA MET A 55 -18.53 -23.87 -15.10
C MET A 55 -18.78 -25.31 -15.56
N LYS A 56 -18.18 -25.75 -16.67
CA LYS A 56 -18.23 -27.17 -17.11
C LYS A 56 -17.76 -28.09 -15.99
N ASP A 57 -16.58 -27.81 -15.44
CA ASP A 57 -16.00 -28.60 -14.35
C ASP A 57 -16.87 -28.58 -13.08
N PHE A 58 -17.43 -27.42 -12.74
CA PHE A 58 -18.30 -27.27 -11.58
C PHE A 58 -19.59 -28.10 -11.74
N PHE A 59 -20.24 -28.04 -12.91
CA PHE A 59 -21.50 -28.74 -13.15
C PHE A 59 -21.32 -30.25 -13.34
N ILE A 60 -20.24 -30.71 -13.97
CA ILE A 60 -19.91 -32.14 -14.09
C ILE A 60 -19.78 -32.77 -12.69
N LYS A 61 -19.08 -32.12 -11.77
CA LYS A 61 -18.90 -32.61 -10.39
C LYS A 61 -20.23 -32.73 -9.62
N LYS A 62 -21.25 -31.97 -10.00
CA LYS A 62 -22.58 -31.96 -9.38
C LYS A 62 -23.62 -32.75 -10.19
N ASN A 63 -23.20 -33.43 -11.26
CA ASN A 63 -24.06 -34.19 -12.19
C ASN A 63 -25.20 -33.34 -12.77
N LYS A 64 -24.90 -32.11 -13.23
CA LYS A 64 -25.84 -31.16 -13.83
C LYS A 64 -25.33 -30.68 -15.18
N THR A 65 -26.24 -30.17 -16.02
CA THR A 65 -25.91 -29.54 -17.32
C THR A 65 -26.19 -28.04 -17.28
N PHE A 66 -25.57 -27.28 -18.19
CA PHE A 66 -25.84 -25.84 -18.35
C PHE A 66 -27.34 -25.54 -18.49
N LYS A 67 -28.04 -26.33 -19.32
CA LYS A 67 -29.49 -26.21 -19.55
C LYS A 67 -30.30 -26.41 -18.27
N MET A 68 -29.94 -27.39 -17.44
CA MET A 68 -30.62 -27.62 -16.16
C MET A 68 -30.42 -26.46 -15.20
N ILE A 69 -29.19 -25.96 -15.06
CA ILE A 69 -28.87 -24.84 -14.16
C ILE A 69 -29.54 -23.55 -14.63
N LEU A 70 -29.52 -23.27 -15.93
CA LEU A 70 -30.20 -22.10 -16.48
C LEU A 70 -31.70 -22.16 -16.24
N LYS A 71 -32.34 -23.33 -16.44
CA LYS A 71 -33.78 -23.52 -16.14
C LYS A 71 -34.08 -23.32 -14.66
N LEU A 72 -33.23 -23.82 -13.77
CA LEU A 72 -33.36 -23.62 -12.33
C LEU A 72 -33.26 -22.13 -11.95
N MET A 73 -32.29 -21.39 -12.50
CA MET A 73 -32.16 -19.95 -12.26
C MET A 73 -33.36 -19.15 -12.81
N LYS A 74 -33.85 -19.47 -14.02
CA LYS A 74 -35.00 -18.78 -14.65
C LYS A 74 -36.32 -19.00 -13.90
N ASN A 75 -36.50 -20.16 -13.27
CA ASN A 75 -37.71 -20.51 -12.55
C ASN A 75 -37.67 -20.19 -11.05
N HIS A 76 -36.56 -19.67 -10.55
CA HIS A 76 -36.38 -19.32 -9.14
C HIS A 76 -37.20 -18.08 -8.77
N GLU A 77 -37.77 -18.03 -7.56
CA GLU A 77 -38.54 -16.87 -7.07
C GLU A 77 -37.68 -15.59 -7.06
N GLU A 78 -36.44 -15.71 -6.58
CA GLU A 78 -35.43 -14.63 -6.56
C GLU A 78 -34.62 -14.47 -7.86
N LYS A 79 -35.12 -14.94 -9.02
CA LYS A 79 -34.36 -14.94 -10.30
C LYS A 79 -33.75 -13.58 -10.67
N GLU A 80 -34.49 -12.51 -10.42
CA GLU A 80 -34.06 -11.14 -10.73
C GLU A 80 -33.03 -10.62 -9.71
N ASN A 81 -33.14 -11.06 -8.46
CA ASN A 81 -32.32 -10.58 -7.36
C ASN A 81 -30.98 -11.33 -7.28
N TRP A 82 -30.98 -12.65 -7.49
CA TRP A 82 -29.79 -13.50 -7.29
C TRP A 82 -29.08 -13.88 -8.59
N PHE A 83 -29.81 -13.98 -9.70
CA PHE A 83 -29.28 -14.66 -10.89
C PHE A 83 -29.34 -13.85 -12.17
N SER A 84 -29.93 -12.65 -12.16
CA SER A 84 -30.09 -11.84 -13.38
C SER A 84 -28.77 -11.61 -14.11
N SER A 85 -27.68 -11.28 -13.42
CA SER A 85 -26.38 -11.10 -14.07
C SER A 85 -25.83 -12.40 -14.70
N ILE A 86 -25.95 -13.54 -14.00
CA ILE A 86 -25.48 -14.82 -14.53
C ILE A 86 -26.35 -15.28 -15.71
N ILE A 87 -27.67 -15.06 -15.65
CA ILE A 87 -28.57 -15.32 -16.79
C ILE A 87 -28.15 -14.47 -18.00
N GLY A 88 -27.82 -13.20 -17.78
CA GLY A 88 -27.26 -12.32 -18.81
C GLY A 88 -25.98 -12.88 -19.44
N PHE A 89 -25.07 -13.44 -18.62
CA PHE A 89 -23.86 -14.09 -19.10
C PHE A 89 -24.14 -15.31 -19.99
N PHE A 90 -25.10 -16.15 -19.60
CA PHE A 90 -25.49 -17.32 -20.39
C PHE A 90 -26.01 -16.92 -21.77
N TYR A 91 -26.77 -15.83 -21.84
CA TYR A 91 -27.26 -15.29 -23.11
C TYR A 91 -26.17 -14.60 -23.94
N GLU A 92 -25.29 -13.81 -23.32
CA GLU A 92 -24.23 -13.11 -24.05
C GLU A 92 -23.28 -14.08 -24.78
N TYR A 93 -23.03 -15.25 -24.17
CA TYR A 93 -22.08 -16.24 -24.69
C TYR A 93 -22.74 -17.51 -25.23
N ASN A 94 -24.06 -17.50 -25.46
CA ASN A 94 -24.83 -18.62 -26.04
C ASN A 94 -24.54 -19.98 -25.38
N ILE A 95 -24.57 -20.00 -24.04
CA ILE A 95 -24.22 -21.18 -23.23
C ILE A 95 -25.39 -22.19 -23.16
N ASP A 96 -26.60 -21.79 -23.58
CA ASP A 96 -27.73 -22.69 -23.76
C ASP A 96 -27.81 -23.23 -25.19
N ASP A 97 -27.54 -24.53 -25.34
CA ASP A 97 -27.65 -25.34 -26.57
C ASP A 97 -29.10 -25.44 -27.14
N ASP A 98 -29.96 -24.45 -26.95
CA ASP A 98 -31.29 -24.38 -27.56
C ASP A 98 -31.27 -23.50 -28.83
N ASP A 99 -31.68 -24.12 -29.94
CA ASP A 99 -32.02 -23.53 -31.25
C ASP A 99 -33.31 -22.68 -31.15
N ASP A 100 -33.33 -21.69 -30.24
CA ASP A 100 -34.42 -20.72 -30.20
C ASP A 100 -33.96 -19.41 -30.86
N ASP A 101 -34.48 -19.18 -32.07
CA ASP A 101 -34.12 -18.13 -33.06
C ASP A 101 -34.35 -16.68 -32.59
N ASN A 102 -34.60 -16.44 -31.30
CA ASN A 102 -34.80 -15.10 -30.72
C ASN A 102 -33.66 -14.65 -29.79
N LYS A 103 -32.44 -15.14 -30.02
CA LYS A 103 -31.22 -14.74 -29.30
C LYS A 103 -30.78 -13.33 -29.72
N ASN A 104 -31.22 -12.34 -28.96
CA ASN A 104 -30.77 -10.96 -29.16
C ASN A 104 -29.68 -10.60 -28.16
N GLN A 105 -28.51 -10.23 -28.67
CA GLN A 105 -27.36 -9.67 -27.94
C GLN A 105 -27.75 -8.45 -27.06
N TYR A 106 -28.93 -7.87 -27.31
CA TYR A 106 -29.55 -6.79 -26.55
C TYR A 106 -30.21 -7.23 -25.23
N GLN A 107 -30.57 -8.52 -25.04
CA GLN A 107 -31.22 -9.00 -23.81
C GLN A 107 -30.22 -9.19 -22.63
N SER A 108 -28.96 -9.56 -22.90
CA SER A 108 -27.97 -9.75 -21.83
C SER A 108 -27.67 -8.45 -21.08
N LEU A 109 -27.66 -7.32 -21.80
CA LEU A 109 -27.49 -5.99 -21.24
C LEU A 109 -28.62 -5.64 -20.26
N ASP A 110 -29.87 -5.94 -20.63
CA ASP A 110 -31.03 -5.72 -19.77
C ASP A 110 -30.91 -6.53 -18.48
N PHE A 111 -30.42 -7.77 -18.56
CA PHE A 111 -30.16 -8.60 -17.39
C PHE A 111 -29.03 -8.06 -16.48
N TYR A 112 -27.95 -7.53 -17.05
CA TYR A 112 -26.91 -6.86 -16.27
C TYR A 112 -27.43 -5.59 -15.60
N LEU A 113 -28.16 -4.75 -16.34
CA LEU A 113 -28.77 -3.55 -15.79
C LEU A 113 -29.84 -3.88 -14.74
N LEU A 114 -30.62 -4.95 -14.92
CA LEU A 114 -31.60 -5.42 -13.95
C LEU A 114 -30.93 -5.81 -12.64
N SER A 115 -29.75 -6.45 -12.69
CA SER A 115 -29.01 -6.76 -11.46
C SER A 115 -28.56 -5.50 -10.71
N ILE A 116 -28.26 -4.40 -11.42
CA ILE A 116 -27.69 -3.16 -10.85
C ILE A 116 -28.77 -2.18 -10.39
N ASN A 117 -29.81 -2.01 -11.20
CA ASN A 117 -30.85 -0.99 -11.02
C ASN A 117 -32.02 -1.47 -10.15
N ASN A 118 -31.87 -2.61 -9.49
CA ASN A 118 -32.90 -3.15 -8.63
C ASN A 118 -32.99 -2.29 -7.35
N GLU A 119 -33.94 -1.35 -7.30
CA GLU A 119 -34.13 -0.36 -6.23
C GLU A 119 -34.53 -0.94 -4.86
N LYS A 120 -34.50 -2.27 -4.70
CA LYS A 120 -34.85 -2.93 -3.44
C LYS A 120 -33.70 -2.82 -2.44
N LYS A 121 -34.08 -2.62 -1.16
CA LYS A 121 -33.18 -2.73 0.00
C LYS A 121 -32.36 -4.03 -0.08
N LEU A 122 -31.10 -4.02 0.34
CA LEU A 122 -30.25 -5.21 0.38
C LEU A 122 -30.82 -6.22 1.39
N ILE A 123 -31.34 -7.34 0.88
CA ILE A 123 -32.03 -8.35 1.70
C ILE A 123 -31.19 -9.64 1.84
N SER A 124 -30.23 -9.89 0.94
CA SER A 124 -29.43 -11.13 1.01
C SER A 124 -28.02 -11.00 0.41
N LEU A 125 -27.10 -11.87 0.88
CA LEU A 125 -25.75 -12.07 0.34
C LEU A 125 -25.76 -12.28 -1.18
N TYR A 126 -26.69 -13.11 -1.65
CA TYR A 126 -26.78 -13.50 -3.05
C TYR A 126 -27.15 -12.31 -3.95
N GLN A 127 -27.93 -11.36 -3.45
CA GLN A 127 -28.23 -10.12 -4.14
C GLN A 127 -26.99 -9.24 -4.32
N VAL A 128 -26.15 -9.11 -3.29
CA VAL A 128 -24.86 -8.39 -3.38
C VAL A 128 -23.96 -9.02 -4.43
N LEU A 129 -23.80 -10.35 -4.38
CA LEU A 129 -22.98 -11.08 -5.34
C LEU A 129 -23.46 -10.83 -6.78
N ASN A 130 -24.77 -10.91 -7.00
CA ASN A 130 -25.38 -10.67 -8.31
C ASN A 130 -25.14 -9.24 -8.83
N ILE A 131 -25.25 -8.21 -7.97
CA ILE A 131 -24.94 -6.81 -8.34
C ILE A 131 -23.47 -6.67 -8.76
N ILE A 132 -22.55 -7.23 -7.97
CA ILE A 132 -21.10 -7.12 -8.24
C ILE A 132 -20.76 -7.83 -9.57
N ILE A 133 -21.26 -9.05 -9.75
CA ILE A 133 -21.09 -9.81 -10.99
C ILE A 133 -21.65 -9.00 -12.17
N GLY A 134 -22.85 -8.42 -12.03
CA GLY A 134 -23.47 -7.59 -13.06
C GLY A 134 -22.64 -6.37 -13.46
N LYS A 135 -22.13 -5.62 -12.49
CA LYS A 135 -21.25 -4.46 -12.77
C LYS A 135 -19.96 -4.87 -13.49
N PHE A 136 -19.35 -5.97 -13.07
CA PHE A 136 -18.14 -6.49 -13.70
C PHE A 136 -18.40 -6.90 -15.15
N LEU A 137 -19.43 -7.69 -15.40
CA LEU A 137 -19.80 -8.15 -16.74
C LEU A 137 -20.23 -6.99 -17.64
N LEU A 138 -20.99 -6.02 -17.13
CA LEU A 138 -21.36 -4.80 -17.84
C LEU A 138 -20.14 -3.95 -18.25
N SER A 139 -19.16 -3.83 -17.34
CA SER A 139 -17.92 -3.12 -17.62
C SER A 139 -17.13 -3.82 -18.73
N LEU A 140 -17.03 -5.15 -18.69
CA LEU A 140 -16.38 -5.91 -19.76
C LEU A 140 -17.15 -5.78 -21.07
N HIS A 141 -18.47 -5.86 -21.06
CA HIS A 141 -19.31 -5.70 -22.24
C HIS A 141 -19.01 -4.38 -23.00
N TYR A 142 -18.96 -3.25 -22.30
CA TYR A 142 -18.70 -1.94 -22.94
C TYR A 142 -17.22 -1.64 -23.19
N TYR A 143 -16.35 -2.02 -22.27
CA TYR A 143 -14.97 -1.54 -22.27
C TYR A 143 -13.93 -2.60 -22.69
N LYS A 144 -14.34 -3.82 -23.11
CA LYS A 144 -13.43 -4.91 -23.53
C LYS A 144 -12.29 -4.40 -24.41
N ASN A 145 -12.61 -3.70 -25.50
CA ASN A 145 -11.63 -3.21 -26.47
C ASN A 145 -10.72 -2.09 -25.93
N ILE A 146 -11.22 -1.24 -25.03
CA ILE A 146 -10.44 -0.14 -24.41
C ILE A 146 -9.50 -0.71 -23.34
N ILE A 147 -10.00 -1.64 -22.51
CA ILE A 147 -9.21 -2.37 -21.52
C ILE A 147 -8.09 -3.15 -22.21
N LEU A 148 -8.40 -3.84 -23.32
CA LEU A 148 -7.42 -4.56 -24.14
C LEU A 148 -6.42 -3.64 -24.84
N ASN A 149 -6.84 -2.49 -25.38
CA ASN A 149 -5.93 -1.54 -26.05
C ASN A 149 -5.00 -0.82 -25.08
N LYS A 150 -5.48 -0.39 -23.91
CA LYS A 150 -4.60 0.13 -22.85
C LYS A 150 -3.56 -0.93 -22.48
N ARG A 151 -3.98 -2.17 -22.25
CA ARG A 151 -3.05 -3.26 -21.90
C ARG A 151 -2.06 -3.59 -23.03
N ASN A 152 -2.47 -3.57 -24.30
CA ASN A 152 -1.57 -3.78 -25.45
C ASN A 152 -0.57 -2.63 -25.65
N SER A 153 -0.96 -1.38 -25.38
CA SER A 153 -0.04 -0.24 -25.35
C SER A 153 1.01 -0.42 -24.24
N PHE A 154 0.58 -0.84 -23.05
CA PHE A 154 1.48 -1.21 -21.97
C PHE A 154 2.36 -2.43 -22.34
N ILE A 155 1.84 -3.49 -22.94
CA ILE A 155 2.64 -4.66 -23.33
C ILE A 155 3.64 -4.31 -24.45
N LYS A 156 3.33 -3.37 -25.36
CA LYS A 156 4.30 -2.88 -26.36
C LYS A 156 5.42 -2.05 -25.75
N GLU A 157 5.15 -1.26 -24.71
CA GLU A 157 6.17 -0.50 -23.97
C GLU A 157 6.97 -1.37 -22.97
N PHE A 158 6.40 -2.48 -22.49
CA PHE A 158 6.98 -3.34 -21.44
C PHE A 158 7.33 -4.77 -21.89
N GLY A 159 7.29 -5.05 -23.20
CA GLY A 159 7.38 -6.39 -23.80
C GLY A 159 8.68 -7.18 -23.56
N ASN A 160 9.68 -6.59 -22.89
CA ASN A 160 10.91 -7.29 -22.51
C ASN A 160 11.01 -7.66 -21.02
N LEU A 161 9.99 -7.40 -20.20
CA LEU A 161 9.92 -7.90 -18.83
C LEU A 161 8.69 -8.79 -18.68
N LYS A 162 8.89 -10.10 -18.83
CA LYS A 162 7.86 -11.09 -18.51
C LYS A 162 7.45 -10.93 -17.05
N ASN A 163 6.14 -10.83 -16.85
CA ASN A 163 5.38 -10.81 -15.60
C ASN A 163 5.40 -9.48 -14.82
N GLY A 164 4.78 -8.46 -15.41
CA GLY A 164 4.30 -7.28 -14.68
C GLY A 164 2.78 -7.21 -14.74
N HIS A 165 2.09 -7.60 -13.67
CA HIS A 165 0.68 -7.26 -13.46
C HIS A 165 0.59 -5.77 -13.10
N VAL A 166 0.08 -4.96 -14.04
CA VAL A 166 -0.13 -3.51 -13.91
C VAL A 166 -1.42 -3.26 -14.71
N THR A 167 -2.52 -2.67 -14.23
CA THR A 167 -2.78 -1.72 -13.14
C THR A 167 -4.29 -1.68 -12.79
N SER A 168 -4.62 -1.01 -11.68
CA SER A 168 -5.59 0.12 -11.61
C SER A 168 -6.69 -0.02 -10.55
N GLN A 169 -6.63 0.89 -9.57
CA GLN A 169 -7.68 1.31 -8.63
C GLN A 169 -8.26 0.22 -7.73
N ILE A 170 -8.04 0.39 -6.43
CA ILE A 170 -8.86 -0.21 -5.40
C ILE A 170 -10.26 0.39 -5.56
N GLN A 171 -11.22 -0.41 -6.02
CA GLN A 171 -12.62 -0.03 -6.07
C GLN A 171 -13.26 -0.51 -4.78
N PHE A 172 -13.52 0.44 -3.88
CA PHE A 172 -14.43 0.23 -2.76
C PHE A 172 -15.83 0.65 -3.20
N GLU A 173 -16.81 -0.21 -2.99
CA GLU A 173 -18.22 0.12 -3.17
C GLU A 173 -18.93 0.07 -1.81
N ASN A 174 -19.79 1.05 -1.56
CA ASN A 174 -20.53 1.15 -0.31
C ASN A 174 -21.96 0.63 -0.52
N PHE A 175 -22.30 -0.46 0.16
CA PHE A 175 -23.60 -1.12 0.13
C PHE A 175 -24.29 -0.98 1.48
N ASP A 176 -25.21 -0.03 1.61
CA ASP A 176 -25.92 0.24 2.87
C ASP A 176 -24.99 0.41 4.10
N GLY A 177 -23.81 1.02 3.91
CA GLY A 177 -22.81 1.23 4.96
C GLY A 177 -21.74 0.14 5.04
N LEU A 178 -21.85 -0.94 4.26
CA LEU A 178 -20.81 -1.96 4.09
C LEU A 178 -19.87 -1.55 2.94
N GLU A 179 -18.65 -1.16 3.27
CA GLU A 179 -17.60 -0.86 2.29
C GLU A 179 -16.93 -2.17 1.82
N ILE A 180 -17.11 -2.53 0.55
CA ILE A 180 -16.59 -3.77 -0.04
C ILE A 180 -15.49 -3.43 -1.05
N ASN A 181 -14.30 -3.97 -0.81
CA ASN A 181 -13.22 -3.98 -1.79
C ASN A 181 -13.47 -5.07 -2.84
N LEU A 182 -13.85 -4.65 -4.04
CA LEU A 182 -14.18 -5.56 -5.15
C LEU A 182 -13.03 -6.50 -5.55
N ARG A 183 -11.78 -6.22 -5.17
CA ARG A 183 -10.62 -7.08 -5.44
C ARG A 183 -10.14 -7.92 -4.26
N LYS A 184 -10.46 -7.55 -3.02
CA LYS A 184 -9.76 -8.09 -1.84
C LYS A 184 -10.65 -8.64 -0.73
N ASP A 185 -11.95 -8.39 -0.74
CA ASP A 185 -12.78 -8.88 0.36
C ASP A 185 -13.27 -10.31 0.13
N GLU A 186 -12.92 -11.15 1.10
CA GLU A 186 -13.29 -12.55 1.19
C GLU A 186 -14.79 -12.63 1.47
N ILE A 187 -15.51 -13.48 0.71
CA ILE A 187 -16.93 -13.82 0.89
C ILE A 187 -17.33 -13.99 2.37
N ILE A 188 -16.39 -14.42 3.22
CA ILE A 188 -16.52 -14.58 4.67
C ILE A 188 -16.99 -13.29 5.38
N THR A 189 -16.53 -12.11 4.97
CA THR A 189 -16.95 -10.83 5.60
C THR A 189 -18.40 -10.50 5.26
N ILE A 190 -18.79 -10.70 4.00
CA ILE A 190 -20.16 -10.47 3.53
C ILE A 190 -21.10 -11.55 4.13
N GLU A 191 -20.64 -12.80 4.23
CA GLU A 191 -21.34 -13.89 4.92
C GLU A 191 -21.59 -13.57 6.39
N LYS A 192 -20.57 -13.11 7.14
CA LYS A 192 -20.74 -12.70 8.55
C LYS A 192 -21.77 -11.58 8.70
N TYR A 193 -21.79 -10.62 7.76
CA TYR A 193 -22.78 -9.54 7.75
C TYR A 193 -24.21 -10.09 7.58
N PHE A 194 -24.45 -10.95 6.59
CA PHE A 194 -25.79 -11.53 6.38
C PHE A 194 -26.17 -12.59 7.42
N GLU A 195 -25.21 -13.33 7.97
CA GLU A 195 -25.44 -14.23 9.11
C GLU A 195 -25.83 -13.46 10.37
N SER A 196 -25.32 -12.24 10.56
CA SER A 196 -25.77 -11.36 11.65
C SER A 196 -27.20 -10.87 11.41
N LEU A 197 -27.56 -10.55 10.16
CA LEU A 197 -28.93 -10.22 9.79
C LEU A 197 -29.89 -11.41 10.01
N ASP A 198 -29.52 -12.63 9.58
CA ASP A 198 -30.31 -13.87 9.68
C ASP A 198 -30.53 -14.35 11.12
N LYS A 199 -29.56 -14.15 12.02
CA LYS A 199 -29.72 -14.45 13.46
C LYS A 199 -30.74 -13.54 14.14
N ASP A 200 -30.93 -12.32 13.63
CA ASP A 200 -31.80 -11.31 14.19
C ASP A 200 -33.25 -11.36 13.67
N PHE A 201 -33.55 -12.19 12.67
CA PHE A 201 -34.90 -12.31 12.08
C PHE A 201 -35.93 -13.09 12.92
N ASN A 202 -35.49 -13.77 13.99
CA ASN A 202 -36.39 -14.50 14.90
C ASN A 202 -36.97 -13.67 16.05
N ASP A 203 -36.53 -12.41 16.25
CA ASP A 203 -37.06 -11.50 17.29
C ASP A 203 -37.49 -10.16 16.66
N LYS A 204 -38.76 -10.09 16.25
CA LYS A 204 -39.21 -9.08 15.26
C LYS A 204 -39.55 -7.67 15.76
N ASP A 205 -39.60 -7.37 17.06
CA ASP A 205 -39.99 -6.02 17.52
C ASP A 205 -38.88 -5.21 18.22
N HIS A 206 -37.83 -5.85 18.75
CA HIS A 206 -36.71 -5.13 19.39
C HIS A 206 -35.56 -4.80 18.42
N ASN A 207 -35.25 -5.69 17.47
CA ASN A 207 -34.04 -5.57 16.65
C ASN A 207 -34.13 -4.58 15.48
N GLN A 208 -35.31 -4.28 14.92
CA GLN A 208 -35.43 -3.20 13.90
C GLN A 208 -35.21 -1.81 14.52
N ILE A 209 -35.66 -1.62 15.76
CA ILE A 209 -35.41 -0.39 16.52
C ILE A 209 -33.93 -0.30 16.91
N GLU A 210 -33.29 -1.42 17.28
CA GLU A 210 -31.86 -1.46 17.61
C GLU A 210 -30.96 -1.26 16.39
N TYR A 211 -31.29 -1.86 15.25
CA TYR A 211 -30.60 -1.64 13.97
C TYR A 211 -30.73 -0.20 13.47
N SER A 212 -31.93 0.39 13.49
CA SER A 212 -32.14 1.79 13.10
C SER A 212 -31.42 2.76 14.05
N LYS A 213 -31.42 2.47 15.36
CA LYS A 213 -30.60 3.20 16.34
C LYS A 213 -29.12 3.06 16.02
N ASN A 214 -28.60 1.86 15.76
CA ASN A 214 -27.18 1.65 15.45
C ASN A 214 -26.77 2.34 14.15
N LYS A 215 -27.62 2.33 13.12
CA LYS A 215 -27.39 3.07 11.87
C LYS A 215 -27.34 4.58 12.11
N GLU A 216 -28.28 5.13 12.87
CA GLU A 216 -28.29 6.54 13.25
C GLU A 216 -27.00 6.93 14.00
N LEU A 217 -26.50 6.06 14.88
CA LEU A 217 -25.23 6.29 15.58
C LEU A 217 -24.03 6.30 14.64
N ILE A 218 -23.97 5.39 13.67
CA ILE A 218 -22.90 5.35 12.66
C ILE A 218 -22.96 6.61 11.79
N GLU A 219 -24.17 7.02 11.36
CA GLU A 219 -24.38 8.24 10.57
C GLU A 219 -23.96 9.50 11.34
N LEU A 220 -24.31 9.61 12.63
CA LEU A 220 -23.86 10.70 13.49
C LEU A 220 -22.33 10.73 13.63
N ASN A 221 -21.69 9.57 13.83
CA ASN A 221 -20.23 9.48 13.86
C ASN A 221 -19.58 9.92 12.54
N ASN A 222 -20.11 9.45 11.41
CA ASN A 222 -19.60 9.80 10.08
C ASN A 222 -19.83 11.28 9.75
N LEU A 223 -20.94 11.85 10.20
CA LEU A 223 -21.20 13.28 10.12
C LEU A 223 -20.17 14.07 10.93
N GLY A 224 -19.86 13.61 12.15
CA GLY A 224 -18.79 14.18 12.96
C GLY A 224 -17.43 14.18 12.23
N TYR A 225 -17.09 13.06 11.60
CA TYR A 225 -15.88 12.90 10.79
C TYR A 225 -15.86 13.87 9.59
N SER A 226 -16.99 14.00 8.90
CA SER A 226 -17.15 14.92 7.77
C SER A 226 -16.86 16.37 8.18
N TYR A 227 -17.38 16.81 9.33
CA TYR A 227 -17.12 18.15 9.87
C TYR A 227 -15.68 18.32 10.36
N GLN A 228 -15.05 17.28 10.91
CA GLN A 228 -13.67 17.38 11.38
C GLN A 228 -12.67 17.59 10.23
N TYR A 229 -12.88 16.91 9.10
CA TYR A 229 -11.96 16.91 7.96
C TYR A 229 -12.41 17.75 6.78
N GLY A 230 -13.64 18.27 6.79
CA GLY A 230 -14.20 19.09 5.71
C GLY A 230 -14.57 18.27 4.47
N ILE A 231 -15.05 17.04 4.66
CA ILE A 231 -15.44 16.13 3.57
C ILE A 231 -16.92 16.33 3.30
N GLY A 232 -17.29 16.92 2.16
CA GLY A 232 -18.69 17.22 1.82
C GLY A 232 -19.34 18.35 2.65
N ASN A 233 -18.72 18.77 3.75
CA ASN A 233 -19.14 19.86 4.63
C ASN A 233 -17.97 20.82 4.88
N GLU A 234 -18.26 22.06 5.29
CA GLU A 234 -17.21 22.96 5.79
C GLU A 234 -16.61 22.43 7.09
N LYS A 235 -15.28 22.52 7.21
CA LYS A 235 -14.56 22.05 8.39
C LYS A 235 -15.02 22.82 9.64
N ASN A 236 -15.55 22.11 10.63
CA ASN A 236 -16.08 22.68 11.86
C ASN A 236 -15.84 21.74 13.06
N GLY A 237 -14.88 22.09 13.92
CA GLY A 237 -14.52 21.26 15.07
C GLY A 237 -15.64 21.15 16.12
N TYR A 238 -16.41 22.21 16.33
CA TYR A 238 -17.51 22.21 17.32
C TYR A 238 -18.64 21.26 16.91
N LYS A 239 -19.08 21.34 15.65
CA LYS A 239 -20.09 20.40 15.12
C LYS A 239 -19.60 18.96 15.11
N ALA A 240 -18.30 18.74 14.81
CA ALA A 240 -17.70 17.42 14.89
C ALA A 240 -17.81 16.85 16.32
N PHE A 241 -17.36 17.63 17.31
CA PHE A 241 -17.45 17.27 18.73
C PHE A 241 -18.89 16.95 19.15
N GLU A 242 -19.85 17.80 18.79
CA GLU A 242 -21.26 17.60 19.15
C GLU A 242 -21.83 16.28 18.58
N CYS A 243 -21.51 15.97 17.33
CA CYS A 243 -21.94 14.72 16.68
C CYS A 243 -21.32 13.49 17.35
N TYR A 244 -20.01 13.52 17.63
CA TYR A 244 -19.34 12.43 18.34
C TYR A 244 -19.86 12.26 19.76
N LEU A 245 -20.13 13.36 20.48
CA LEU A 245 -20.69 13.31 21.83
C LEU A 245 -22.06 12.62 21.83
N LYS A 246 -22.99 13.08 20.98
CA LYS A 246 -24.33 12.48 20.85
C LYS A 246 -24.28 11.00 20.50
N SER A 247 -23.40 10.60 19.59
CA SER A 247 -23.25 9.21 19.21
C SER A 247 -22.59 8.36 20.31
N SER A 248 -21.57 8.90 20.98
CA SER A 248 -20.85 8.26 22.09
C SER A 248 -21.74 8.01 23.30
N GLU A 249 -22.59 8.97 23.68
CA GLU A 249 -23.53 8.85 24.80
C GLU A 249 -24.53 7.70 24.62
N ARG A 250 -24.82 7.36 23.36
CA ARG A 250 -25.71 6.27 22.97
C ARG A 250 -24.98 4.95 22.69
N GLY A 251 -23.69 4.85 23.01
CA GLY A 251 -22.95 3.58 23.01
C GLY A 251 -22.14 3.25 21.76
N ASN A 252 -21.95 4.18 20.82
CA ASN A 252 -21.07 3.93 19.67
C ASN A 252 -19.59 4.02 20.09
N SER A 253 -18.89 2.89 20.08
CA SER A 253 -17.48 2.77 20.49
C SER A 253 -16.52 3.58 19.59
N SER A 254 -16.77 3.63 18.28
CA SER A 254 -15.96 4.45 17.36
C SER A 254 -16.17 5.95 17.60
N ALA A 255 -17.39 6.37 17.93
CA ALA A 255 -17.68 7.74 18.34
C ALA A 255 -17.06 8.09 19.69
N GLN A 256 -17.04 7.15 20.65
CA GLN A 256 -16.31 7.29 21.91
C GLN A 256 -14.81 7.47 21.65
N ASN A 257 -14.21 6.71 20.73
CA ASN A 257 -12.83 6.89 20.31
C ASN A 257 -12.59 8.30 19.69
N ASN A 258 -13.44 8.72 18.77
CA ASN A 258 -13.35 10.04 18.13
C ASN A 258 -13.55 11.18 19.15
N LEU A 259 -14.45 11.01 20.12
CA LEU A 259 -14.65 11.94 21.22
C LEU A 259 -13.38 12.03 22.09
N GLY A 260 -12.73 10.89 22.35
CA GLY A 260 -11.42 10.86 23.00
C GLY A 260 -10.37 11.65 22.24
N TYR A 261 -10.36 11.52 20.91
CA TYR A 261 -9.47 12.29 20.02
C TYR A 261 -9.75 13.79 20.05
N CYS A 262 -11.02 14.20 20.12
CA CYS A 262 -11.40 15.60 20.31
C CYS A 262 -10.86 16.16 21.62
N TYR A 263 -11.06 15.46 22.73
CA TYR A 263 -10.54 15.88 24.03
C TYR A 263 -9.01 15.92 24.08
N GLN A 264 -8.31 14.98 23.42
CA GLN A 264 -6.85 14.95 23.41
C GLN A 264 -6.25 16.12 22.61
N ASN A 265 -6.90 16.55 21.53
CA ASN A 265 -6.35 17.55 20.60
C ASN A 265 -7.05 18.93 20.68
N GLY A 266 -8.09 19.07 21.50
CA GLY A 266 -8.87 20.31 21.62
C GLY A 266 -9.72 20.62 20.38
N ILE A 267 -10.30 19.60 19.74
CA ILE A 267 -11.11 19.77 18.52
C ILE A 267 -12.55 20.06 18.93
N GLY A 268 -12.98 21.31 18.79
CA GLY A 268 -14.35 21.75 19.11
C GLY A 268 -14.65 21.91 20.60
N ILE A 269 -13.70 21.57 21.46
CA ILE A 269 -13.78 21.63 22.92
C ILE A 269 -12.40 21.92 23.51
N GLU A 270 -12.34 22.35 24.77
CA GLU A 270 -11.06 22.48 25.48
C GLU A 270 -10.37 21.11 25.64
N LYS A 271 -9.04 21.11 25.53
CA LYS A 271 -8.23 19.91 25.69
C LYS A 271 -8.35 19.35 27.11
N ASP A 272 -8.67 18.07 27.23
CA ASP A 272 -8.77 17.35 28.51
C ASP A 272 -8.26 15.91 28.36
N GLU A 273 -7.01 15.67 28.76
CA GLU A 273 -6.38 14.37 28.62
C GLU A 273 -7.03 13.28 29.49
N LYS A 274 -7.61 13.64 30.65
CA LYS A 274 -8.28 12.68 31.54
C LYS A 274 -9.60 12.21 30.93
N LYS A 275 -10.37 13.12 30.32
CA LYS A 275 -11.57 12.74 29.56
C LYS A 275 -11.21 11.94 28.32
N ALA A 276 -10.16 12.32 27.59
CA ALA A 276 -9.66 11.54 26.45
C ALA A 276 -9.35 10.10 26.85
N PHE A 277 -8.57 9.91 27.92
CA PHE A 277 -8.24 8.58 28.45
C PHE A 277 -9.49 7.77 28.81
N LYS A 278 -10.48 8.37 29.48
CA LYS A 278 -11.73 7.69 29.83
C LYS A 278 -12.52 7.26 28.59
N CYS A 279 -12.60 8.10 27.57
CA CYS A 279 -13.26 7.79 26.32
C CYS A 279 -12.58 6.61 25.60
N TYR A 280 -11.25 6.65 25.43
CA TYR A 280 -10.51 5.54 24.83
C TYR A 280 -10.62 4.25 25.64
N LEU A 281 -10.55 4.34 26.98
CA LEU A 281 -10.68 3.17 27.84
C LEU A 281 -12.06 2.50 27.68
N LYS A 282 -13.12 3.31 27.62
CA LYS A 282 -14.48 2.80 27.42
C LYS A 282 -14.61 2.10 26.06
N ALA A 283 -14.23 2.77 24.98
CA ALA A 283 -14.28 2.23 23.63
C ALA A 283 -13.41 0.97 23.45
N ALA A 284 -12.21 0.95 24.05
CA ALA A 284 -11.31 -0.19 24.00
C ALA A 284 -11.87 -1.42 24.72
N ASN A 285 -12.57 -1.22 25.85
CA ASN A 285 -13.26 -2.30 26.57
C ASN A 285 -14.46 -2.85 25.78
N GLU A 286 -15.06 -2.03 24.93
CA GLU A 286 -16.12 -2.43 23.98
C GLU A 286 -15.56 -3.07 22.69
N GLY A 287 -14.23 -3.22 22.58
CA GLY A 287 -13.59 -3.90 21.45
C GLY A 287 -13.19 -2.99 20.27
N ASP A 288 -13.28 -1.66 20.39
CA ASP A 288 -12.85 -0.78 19.30
C ASP A 288 -11.32 -0.82 19.12
N LEU A 289 -10.86 -1.35 17.98
CA LEU A 289 -9.43 -1.55 17.71
C LEU A 289 -8.63 -0.25 17.66
N TYR A 290 -9.25 0.88 17.26
CA TYR A 290 -8.59 2.19 17.21
C TYR A 290 -8.42 2.75 18.61
N ALA A 291 -9.44 2.57 19.46
CA ALA A 291 -9.40 2.93 20.87
C ALA A 291 -8.39 2.09 21.65
N GLN A 292 -8.30 0.78 21.40
CA GLN A 292 -7.27 -0.08 21.99
C GLN A 292 -5.88 0.47 21.63
N TYR A 293 -5.64 0.84 20.37
CA TYR A 293 -4.38 1.48 19.97
C TYR A 293 -4.13 2.82 20.69
N ASN A 294 -5.13 3.71 20.73
CA ASN A 294 -5.00 5.02 21.37
C ASN A 294 -4.81 4.92 22.89
N LEU A 295 -5.47 3.96 23.53
CA LEU A 295 -5.29 3.62 24.94
C LEU A 295 -3.86 3.13 25.21
N GLY A 296 -3.30 2.33 24.30
CA GLY A 296 -1.90 1.93 24.33
C GLY A 296 -0.95 3.14 24.30
N ILE A 297 -1.23 4.14 23.45
CA ILE A 297 -0.47 5.39 23.42
C ILE A 297 -0.60 6.16 24.74
N CYS A 298 -1.82 6.23 25.30
CA CYS A 298 -2.04 6.90 26.57
C CYS A 298 -1.22 6.26 27.70
N TYR A 299 -1.23 4.93 27.81
CA TYR A 299 -0.42 4.24 28.81
C TYR A 299 1.08 4.38 28.56
N GLN A 300 1.55 4.33 27.31
CA GLN A 300 2.97 4.47 26.99
C GLN A 300 3.52 5.85 27.35
N ASN A 301 2.72 6.91 27.17
CA ASN A 301 3.14 8.29 27.33
C ASN A 301 2.63 8.96 28.62
N GLY A 302 1.72 8.32 29.36
CA GLY A 302 1.10 8.91 30.55
C GLY A 302 0.07 10.00 30.22
N ILE A 303 -0.65 9.88 29.10
CA ILE A 303 -1.68 10.87 28.69
C ILE A 303 -2.97 10.58 29.45
N GLY A 304 -3.37 11.49 30.35
CA GLY A 304 -4.58 11.35 31.16
C GLY A 304 -4.55 10.24 32.21
N THR A 305 -3.41 9.54 32.34
CA THR A 305 -3.19 8.41 33.25
C THR A 305 -1.70 8.31 33.60
N ASN A 306 -1.34 7.43 34.54
CA ASN A 306 0.07 7.15 34.81
C ASN A 306 0.67 6.28 33.72
N LYS A 307 1.93 6.56 33.37
CA LYS A 307 2.67 5.76 32.39
C LYS A 307 2.76 4.29 32.84
N ASN A 308 2.43 3.37 31.95
CA ASN A 308 2.51 1.93 32.18
C ASN A 308 2.80 1.20 30.86
N ASN A 309 4.02 0.71 30.68
CA ASN A 309 4.42 0.06 29.43
C ASN A 309 3.79 -1.34 29.25
N GLU A 310 3.51 -2.07 30.32
CA GLU A 310 2.87 -3.41 30.26
C GLU A 310 1.44 -3.30 29.74
N LYS A 311 0.66 -2.38 30.31
CA LYS A 311 -0.70 -2.09 29.81
C LYS A 311 -0.69 -1.55 28.38
N ALA A 312 0.31 -0.73 28.04
CA ALA A 312 0.47 -0.28 26.65
C ALA A 312 0.70 -1.45 25.70
N PHE A 313 1.59 -2.39 26.08
CA PHE A 313 1.84 -3.61 25.31
C PHE A 313 0.57 -4.44 25.14
N GLU A 314 -0.20 -4.68 26.21
CA GLU A 314 -1.47 -5.43 26.14
C GLU A 314 -2.47 -4.78 25.18
N CYS A 315 -2.60 -3.45 25.23
CA CYS A 315 -3.49 -2.70 24.35
C CYS A 315 -3.05 -2.79 22.88
N TYR A 316 -1.76 -2.64 22.60
CA TYR A 316 -1.23 -2.82 21.25
C TYR A 316 -1.35 -4.26 20.76
N PHE A 317 -1.22 -5.24 21.65
CA PHE A 317 -1.36 -6.65 21.32
C PHE A 317 -2.79 -6.96 20.84
N LYS A 318 -3.81 -6.58 21.63
CA LYS A 318 -5.23 -6.78 21.26
C LYS A 318 -5.57 -6.14 19.90
N SER A 319 -5.18 -4.88 19.72
CA SER A 319 -5.43 -4.14 18.46
C SER A 319 -4.68 -4.76 17.27
N ALA A 320 -3.49 -5.31 17.49
CA ALA A 320 -2.71 -5.97 16.45
C ALA A 320 -3.24 -7.37 16.08
N GLU A 321 -3.91 -8.07 17.02
CA GLU A 321 -4.60 -9.34 16.76
C GLU A 321 -5.81 -9.13 15.83
N GLU A 322 -6.50 -7.98 15.94
CA GLU A 322 -7.54 -7.51 15.02
C GLU A 322 -6.96 -6.86 13.74
N GLU A 323 -5.72 -7.21 13.40
CA GLU A 323 -5.02 -6.81 12.17
C GLU A 323 -4.78 -5.30 11.97
N TYR A 324 -4.93 -4.49 13.02
CA TYR A 324 -4.65 -3.06 12.90
C TYR A 324 -3.16 -2.78 12.69
N THR A 325 -2.83 -2.26 11.51
CA THR A 325 -1.47 -2.18 11.00
C THR A 325 -0.56 -1.28 11.85
N PHE A 326 -1.09 -0.17 12.39
CA PHE A 326 -0.33 0.71 13.28
C PHE A 326 -0.06 0.07 14.64
N ALA A 327 -0.99 -0.73 15.16
CA ALA A 327 -0.77 -1.51 16.38
C ALA A 327 0.26 -2.61 16.16
N GLN A 328 0.23 -3.34 15.04
CA GLN A 328 1.26 -4.31 14.68
C GLN A 328 2.66 -3.67 14.63
N TYR A 329 2.78 -2.45 14.08
CA TYR A 329 4.03 -1.71 14.11
C TYR A 329 4.47 -1.32 15.53
N ARG A 330 3.55 -0.86 16.40
CA ARG A 330 3.87 -0.54 17.80
C ARG A 330 4.25 -1.80 18.60
N LEU A 331 3.54 -2.89 18.41
CA LEU A 331 3.84 -4.19 19.00
C LEU A 331 5.24 -4.68 18.59
N GLY A 332 5.59 -4.51 17.31
CA GLY A 332 6.94 -4.79 16.82
C GLY A 332 8.01 -3.94 17.53
N ASN A 333 7.73 -2.67 17.82
CA ASN A 333 8.63 -1.81 18.59
C ASN A 333 8.74 -2.26 20.06
N CYS A 334 7.65 -2.72 20.66
CA CYS A 334 7.66 -3.27 22.02
C CYS A 334 8.57 -4.49 22.10
N TYR A 335 8.41 -5.46 21.21
CA TYR A 335 9.28 -6.64 21.16
C TYR A 335 10.73 -6.30 20.82
N ARG A 336 10.98 -5.36 19.90
CA ARG A 336 12.34 -4.96 19.51
C ARG A 336 13.12 -4.34 20.66
N ASN A 337 12.46 -3.50 21.45
CA ASN A 337 13.09 -2.65 22.47
C ASN A 337 12.86 -3.15 23.90
N GLY A 338 12.04 -4.19 24.10
CA GLY A 338 11.66 -4.68 25.43
C GLY A 338 10.74 -3.72 26.19
N ILE A 339 9.81 -3.05 25.49
CA ILE A 339 8.89 -2.08 26.12
C ILE A 339 7.64 -2.82 26.61
N GLY A 340 7.50 -2.98 27.92
CA GLY A 340 6.35 -3.64 28.54
C GLY A 340 6.33 -5.16 28.38
N ILE A 341 7.36 -5.72 27.75
CA ILE A 341 7.54 -7.15 27.51
C ILE A 341 9.04 -7.45 27.38
N THR A 342 9.43 -8.71 27.51
CA THR A 342 10.80 -9.13 27.21
C THR A 342 11.13 -8.93 25.73
N LYS A 343 12.37 -8.55 25.44
CA LYS A 343 12.86 -8.31 24.09
C LYS A 343 12.85 -9.60 23.27
N ASP A 344 12.26 -9.55 22.08
CA ASP A 344 12.19 -10.66 21.13
C ASP A 344 12.28 -10.13 19.69
N ILE A 345 13.45 -10.25 19.07
CA ILE A 345 13.69 -9.74 17.72
C ILE A 345 12.87 -10.49 16.67
N ASN A 346 12.61 -11.79 16.87
CA ASN A 346 11.87 -12.61 15.91
C ASN A 346 10.38 -12.24 15.91
N LYS A 347 9.78 -12.06 17.10
CA LYS A 347 8.40 -11.55 17.20
C LYS A 347 8.28 -10.13 16.68
N ALA A 348 9.28 -9.28 16.95
CA ALA A 348 9.31 -7.93 16.37
C ALA A 348 9.28 -7.97 14.84
N PHE A 349 10.11 -8.81 14.23
CA PHE A 349 10.17 -8.98 12.79
C PHE A 349 8.86 -9.50 12.19
N ARG A 350 8.21 -10.48 12.84
CA ARG A 350 6.88 -10.96 12.44
C ARG A 350 5.83 -9.85 12.48
N CYS A 351 5.83 -9.03 13.54
CA CYS A 351 4.90 -7.89 13.66
C CYS A 351 5.15 -6.85 12.56
N TYR A 352 6.41 -6.51 12.26
CA TYR A 352 6.73 -5.60 11.16
C TYR A 352 6.36 -6.18 9.79
N THR A 353 6.52 -7.49 9.60
CA THR A 353 6.13 -8.14 8.34
C THR A 353 4.62 -8.00 8.11
N LYS A 354 3.79 -8.35 9.10
CA LYS A 354 2.34 -8.17 9.03
C LYS A 354 1.96 -6.72 8.76
N ALA A 355 2.60 -5.77 9.46
CA ALA A 355 2.34 -4.34 9.25
C ALA A 355 2.74 -3.85 7.84
N ALA A 356 3.83 -4.37 7.28
CA ALA A 356 4.23 -4.05 5.90
C ALA A 356 3.27 -4.66 4.86
N GLU A 357 2.80 -5.88 5.09
CA GLU A 357 1.82 -6.58 4.25
C GLU A 357 0.47 -5.85 4.24
N GLY A 358 0.02 -5.39 5.41
CA GLY A 358 -1.18 -4.55 5.60
C GLY A 358 -1.07 -3.12 5.06
N GLY A 359 0.01 -2.77 4.37
CA GLY A 359 0.12 -1.50 3.63
C GLY A 359 0.72 -0.33 4.40
N ASN A 360 1.27 -0.54 5.61
CA ASN A 360 1.92 0.56 6.32
C ASN A 360 3.23 0.97 5.63
N LEU A 361 3.21 2.13 4.96
CA LEU A 361 4.33 2.65 4.16
C LEU A 361 5.63 2.76 4.95
N ASN A 362 5.57 3.27 6.19
CA ASN A 362 6.75 3.38 7.04
C ASN A 362 7.36 2.00 7.33
N THR A 363 6.52 1.00 7.56
CA THR A 363 6.98 -0.36 7.81
C THR A 363 7.54 -1.00 6.55
N GLN A 364 6.90 -0.81 5.38
CA GLN A 364 7.44 -1.27 4.09
C GLN A 364 8.83 -0.67 3.82
N THR A 365 9.00 0.65 3.96
CA THR A 365 10.29 1.31 3.79
C THR A 365 11.33 0.81 4.80
N ASN A 366 10.95 0.63 6.08
CA ASN A 366 11.84 0.06 7.10
C ASN A 366 12.25 -1.38 6.78
N MET A 367 11.33 -2.18 6.23
CA MET A 367 11.61 -3.54 5.81
C MET A 367 12.61 -3.57 4.66
N GLY A 368 12.48 -2.63 3.72
CA GLY A 368 13.48 -2.35 2.70
C GLY A 368 14.87 -2.12 3.30
N PHE A 369 14.96 -1.30 4.36
CA PHE A 369 16.23 -1.07 5.06
C PHE A 369 16.75 -2.29 5.84
N TYR A 370 15.89 -3.03 6.51
CA TYR A 370 16.29 -4.23 7.26
C TYR A 370 16.91 -5.27 6.34
N TYR A 371 16.30 -5.51 5.17
CA TYR A 371 16.86 -6.40 4.17
C TYR A 371 18.10 -5.84 3.47
N LYS A 372 18.14 -4.52 3.18
CA LYS A 372 19.30 -3.84 2.56
C LYS A 372 20.55 -3.94 3.42
N PHE A 373 20.40 -3.80 4.74
CA PHE A 373 21.51 -3.73 5.70
C PHE A 373 21.70 -4.98 6.58
N GLY A 374 20.79 -5.96 6.51
CA GLY A 374 20.83 -7.15 7.38
C GLY A 374 20.58 -6.84 8.86
N ILE A 375 19.64 -5.93 9.16
CA ILE A 375 19.38 -5.49 10.54
C ILE A 375 18.46 -6.50 11.23
N GLY A 376 19.03 -7.38 12.05
CA GLY A 376 18.28 -8.40 12.80
C GLY A 376 17.76 -9.57 11.94
N ILE A 377 18.10 -9.57 10.65
CA ILE A 377 17.79 -10.61 9.67
C ILE A 377 18.93 -10.73 8.66
N GLU A 378 18.96 -11.82 7.91
CA GLU A 378 19.91 -11.98 6.81
C GLU A 378 19.69 -10.90 5.74
N LYS A 379 20.78 -10.35 5.23
CA LYS A 379 20.77 -9.35 4.15
C LYS A 379 20.24 -10.00 2.87
N ASP A 380 19.22 -9.39 2.27
CA ASP A 380 18.58 -9.86 1.03
C ASP A 380 18.23 -8.66 0.16
N ILE A 381 19.05 -8.38 -0.85
CA ILE A 381 18.86 -7.22 -1.72
C ILE A 381 17.55 -7.32 -2.51
N THR A 382 17.18 -8.52 -2.95
CA THR A 382 15.95 -8.75 -3.73
C THR A 382 14.72 -8.41 -2.90
N LYS A 383 14.67 -8.85 -1.63
CA LYS A 383 13.58 -8.46 -0.72
C LYS A 383 13.61 -6.98 -0.36
N ALA A 384 14.79 -6.37 -0.26
CA ALA A 384 14.90 -4.94 -0.06
C ALA A 384 14.22 -4.16 -1.21
N ILE A 385 14.55 -4.52 -2.46
CA ILE A 385 13.95 -3.94 -3.66
C ILE A 385 12.44 -4.18 -3.69
N TYR A 386 11.98 -5.38 -3.36
CA TYR A 386 10.54 -5.69 -3.28
C TYR A 386 9.79 -4.72 -2.35
N TRP A 387 10.29 -4.54 -1.12
CA TRP A 387 9.64 -3.68 -0.14
C TRP A 387 9.72 -2.19 -0.49
N PHE A 388 10.87 -1.73 -1.00
CA PHE A 388 10.97 -0.36 -1.50
C PHE A 388 10.07 -0.12 -2.72
N SER A 389 9.89 -1.11 -3.60
CA SER A 389 9.00 -0.99 -4.76
C SER A 389 7.54 -0.82 -4.31
N ARG A 390 7.07 -1.65 -3.37
CA ARG A 390 5.70 -1.53 -2.81
C ARG A 390 5.46 -0.17 -2.14
N ALA A 391 6.43 0.31 -1.36
CA ALA A 391 6.31 1.62 -0.72
C ALA A 391 6.38 2.77 -1.75
N ALA A 392 7.24 2.66 -2.76
CA ALA A 392 7.38 3.64 -3.82
C ALA A 392 6.14 3.77 -4.71
N GLU A 393 5.49 2.65 -5.04
CA GLU A 393 4.22 2.62 -5.79
C GLU A 393 3.10 3.41 -5.09
N ASN A 394 3.14 3.49 -3.75
CA ASN A 394 2.21 4.26 -2.94
C ASN A 394 2.72 5.69 -2.62
N GLY A 395 3.77 6.15 -3.32
CA GLY A 395 4.29 7.51 -3.22
C GLY A 395 5.20 7.77 -2.02
N GLU A 396 5.70 6.73 -1.33
CA GLU A 396 6.63 6.93 -0.22
C GLU A 396 7.99 7.41 -0.75
N LYS A 397 8.31 8.67 -0.42
CA LYS A 397 9.44 9.40 -1.00
C LYS A 397 10.81 8.79 -0.66
N VAL A 398 11.00 8.25 0.54
CA VAL A 398 12.28 7.65 0.94
C VAL A 398 12.50 6.33 0.17
N ALA A 399 11.44 5.55 -0.05
CA ALA A 399 11.45 4.33 -0.84
C ALA A 399 11.69 4.61 -2.32
N GLN A 400 11.02 5.61 -2.90
CA GLN A 400 11.28 6.05 -4.28
C GLN A 400 12.76 6.39 -4.48
N TYR A 401 13.35 7.16 -3.57
CA TYR A 401 14.78 7.49 -3.62
C TYR A 401 15.67 6.25 -3.51
N ASN A 402 15.44 5.38 -2.52
CA ASN A 402 16.26 4.17 -2.34
C ASN A 402 16.14 3.20 -3.52
N LEU A 403 14.94 3.08 -4.10
CA LEU A 403 14.71 2.29 -5.31
C LEU A 403 15.47 2.88 -6.50
N GLY A 404 15.48 4.21 -6.64
CA GLY A 404 16.28 4.90 -7.64
C GLY A 404 17.78 4.58 -7.52
N GLU A 405 18.31 4.49 -6.30
CA GLU A 405 19.72 4.08 -6.07
C GLU A 405 20.01 2.67 -6.57
N PHE A 406 19.08 1.71 -6.38
CA PHE A 406 19.27 0.36 -6.90
C PHE A 406 19.35 0.34 -8.43
N TYR A 407 18.51 1.12 -9.12
CA TYR A 407 18.55 1.25 -10.58
C TYR A 407 19.77 2.05 -11.08
N GLU A 408 20.23 3.07 -10.35
CA GLU A 408 21.44 3.83 -10.71
C GLU A 408 22.70 2.95 -10.66
N ASP A 409 22.83 2.17 -9.59
CA ASP A 409 24.00 1.34 -9.32
C ASP A 409 23.92 -0.03 -10.00
N GLY A 410 22.72 -0.51 -10.37
CA GLY A 410 22.50 -1.86 -10.91
C GLY A 410 22.68 -2.96 -9.87
N ILE A 411 22.35 -2.68 -8.60
CA ILE A 411 22.53 -3.62 -7.50
C ILE A 411 21.22 -4.39 -7.30
N GLY A 412 21.23 -5.69 -7.63
CA GLY A 412 20.05 -6.57 -7.50
C GLY A 412 18.93 -6.30 -8.53
N VAL A 413 19.09 -5.29 -9.37
CA VAL A 413 18.27 -5.01 -10.56
C VAL A 413 19.19 -4.66 -11.73
N GLU A 414 18.68 -4.80 -12.96
CA GLU A 414 19.38 -4.27 -14.13
C GLU A 414 19.54 -2.74 -14.00
N LYS A 415 20.72 -2.26 -14.34
CA LYS A 415 21.04 -0.84 -14.27
C LYS A 415 20.19 -0.05 -15.28
N ASP A 416 19.42 0.91 -14.78
CA ASP A 416 18.55 1.76 -15.59
C ASP A 416 18.59 3.20 -15.07
N LEU A 417 19.37 4.04 -15.75
CA LEU A 417 19.55 5.44 -15.35
C LEU A 417 18.30 6.29 -15.59
N VAL A 418 17.46 5.94 -16.58
CA VAL A 418 16.22 6.68 -16.89
C VAL A 418 15.19 6.40 -15.79
N LYS A 419 15.04 5.14 -15.39
CA LYS A 419 14.16 4.76 -14.29
C LYS A 419 14.63 5.31 -12.95
N ALA A 420 15.94 5.30 -12.69
CA ALA A 420 16.51 5.96 -11.51
C ALA A 420 16.16 7.45 -11.48
N PHE A 421 16.32 8.14 -12.61
CA PHE A 421 15.98 9.55 -12.75
C PHE A 421 14.50 9.85 -12.47
N GLU A 422 13.57 9.07 -13.03
CA GLU A 422 12.14 9.28 -12.78
C GLU A 422 11.77 9.02 -11.30
N LEU A 423 12.34 7.99 -10.67
CA LEU A 423 12.15 7.74 -9.24
C LEU A 423 12.68 8.89 -8.35
N TYR A 424 13.85 9.45 -8.68
CA TYR A 424 14.36 10.64 -7.98
C TYR A 424 13.46 11.86 -8.17
N LYS A 425 12.90 12.02 -9.37
CA LYS A 425 11.97 13.12 -9.70
C LYS A 425 10.67 13.01 -8.90
N GLU A 426 10.09 11.82 -8.78
CA GLU A 426 8.91 11.58 -7.94
C GLU A 426 9.20 11.84 -6.46
N SER A 427 10.29 11.30 -5.93
CA SER A 427 10.71 11.51 -4.55
C SER A 427 10.96 13.00 -4.23
N ALA A 428 11.60 13.72 -5.14
CA ALA A 428 11.84 15.15 -5.02
C ALA A 428 10.54 15.97 -5.05
N LYS A 429 9.56 15.57 -5.89
CA LYS A 429 8.22 16.18 -5.94
C LYS A 429 7.49 16.00 -4.60
N ASN A 430 7.66 14.85 -3.95
CA ASN A 430 7.13 14.56 -2.62
C ASN A 430 7.96 15.20 -1.47
N GLY A 431 8.90 16.10 -1.80
CA GLY A 431 9.57 16.97 -0.85
C GLY A 431 10.82 16.37 -0.20
N TYR A 432 11.35 15.24 -0.67
CA TYR A 432 12.56 14.66 -0.09
C TYR A 432 13.82 15.41 -0.57
N SER A 433 14.59 15.98 0.37
CA SER A 433 15.75 16.84 0.05
C SER A 433 16.89 16.08 -0.62
N ASP A 434 17.19 14.86 -0.19
CA ASP A 434 18.26 14.06 -0.80
C ASP A 434 17.94 13.70 -2.25
N ALA A 435 16.66 13.43 -2.55
CA ALA A 435 16.21 13.24 -3.92
C ALA A 435 16.31 14.53 -4.76
N LYS A 436 16.07 15.71 -4.18
CA LYS A 436 16.29 16.98 -4.88
C LYS A 436 17.77 17.19 -5.22
N PHE A 437 18.69 16.89 -4.29
CA PHE A 437 20.12 16.91 -4.58
C PHE A 437 20.48 15.91 -5.68
N GLN A 438 20.01 14.66 -5.58
CA GLN A 438 20.33 13.65 -6.57
C GLN A 438 19.75 13.98 -7.94
N LEU A 439 18.50 14.46 -8.00
CA LEU A 439 17.87 14.90 -9.24
C LEU A 439 18.63 16.08 -9.87
N GLY A 440 19.07 17.04 -9.04
CA GLY A 440 19.90 18.15 -9.50
C GLY A 440 21.23 17.69 -10.09
N TYR A 441 21.85 16.69 -9.45
CA TYR A 441 23.05 16.04 -9.94
C TYR A 441 22.82 15.33 -11.28
N CYS A 442 21.69 14.63 -11.44
CA CYS A 442 21.31 14.01 -12.70
C CYS A 442 21.20 15.03 -13.84
N TYR A 443 20.50 16.15 -13.64
CA TYR A 443 20.40 17.20 -14.65
C TYR A 443 21.75 17.85 -15.00
N ILE A 444 22.65 18.05 -14.03
CA ILE A 444 23.94 18.68 -14.31
C ILE A 444 24.86 17.78 -15.14
N ASN A 445 24.78 16.47 -14.92
CA ASN A 445 25.68 15.50 -15.54
C ASN A 445 25.04 14.70 -16.67
N GLY A 446 23.74 14.88 -16.96
CA GLY A 446 23.02 14.15 -17.99
C GLY A 446 22.80 12.68 -17.64
N ILE A 447 22.53 12.36 -16.36
CA ILE A 447 22.31 10.98 -15.91
C ILE A 447 20.82 10.66 -16.02
N GLY A 448 20.47 9.79 -16.97
CA GLY A 448 19.08 9.39 -17.22
C GLY A 448 18.22 10.50 -17.86
N THR A 449 18.83 11.62 -18.24
CA THR A 449 18.16 12.79 -18.82
C THR A 449 19.16 13.63 -19.61
N GLU A 450 18.68 14.62 -20.35
CA GLU A 450 19.53 15.62 -21.00
C GLU A 450 20.16 16.60 -19.99
N ILE A 451 21.33 17.14 -20.32
CA ILE A 451 22.03 18.10 -19.47
C ILE A 451 21.21 19.40 -19.34
N ASN A 452 20.82 19.74 -18.10
CA ASN A 452 20.14 20.98 -17.76
C ASN A 452 20.70 21.59 -16.46
N LYS A 453 21.82 22.32 -16.58
CA LYS A 453 22.50 22.90 -15.42
C LYS A 453 21.64 23.88 -14.63
N LYS A 454 20.81 24.69 -15.32
CA LYS A 454 19.91 25.66 -14.68
C LYS A 454 18.96 24.96 -13.72
N LYS A 455 18.24 23.94 -14.21
CA LYS A 455 17.32 23.13 -13.41
C LYS A 455 18.04 22.39 -12.27
N GLY A 456 19.27 21.93 -12.52
CA GLY A 456 20.11 21.32 -11.50
C GLY A 456 20.41 22.26 -10.32
N PHE A 457 20.85 23.49 -10.60
CA PHE A 457 21.11 24.49 -9.56
C PHE A 457 19.83 24.90 -8.81
N GLU A 458 18.70 25.04 -9.52
CA GLU A 458 17.40 25.29 -8.87
C GLU A 458 17.03 24.21 -7.86
N LEU A 459 17.31 22.94 -8.17
CA LEU A 459 17.03 21.81 -7.28
C LEU A 459 17.94 21.81 -6.06
N TYR A 460 19.22 22.13 -6.20
CA TYR A 460 20.13 22.28 -5.07
C TYR A 460 19.68 23.37 -4.10
N ASN A 461 19.16 24.49 -4.62
CA ASN A 461 18.60 25.56 -3.78
C ASN A 461 17.32 25.10 -3.06
N LYS A 462 16.41 24.45 -3.79
CA LYS A 462 15.16 23.90 -3.24
C LYS A 462 15.41 22.80 -2.20
N ALA A 463 16.50 22.04 -2.33
CA ALA A 463 16.90 21.03 -1.35
C ALA A 463 17.32 21.65 -0.01
N ALA A 464 17.94 22.83 -0.05
CA ALA A 464 18.32 23.62 1.12
C ALA A 464 17.19 24.55 1.63
N GLY A 465 15.98 24.45 1.09
CA GLY A 465 14.82 25.27 1.50
C GLY A 465 14.87 26.72 1.00
N LYS A 466 15.65 27.03 -0.05
CA LYS A 466 15.69 28.35 -0.68
C LYS A 466 14.79 28.37 -1.92
N ASN A 467 13.90 29.37 -1.99
CA ASN A 467 12.91 29.49 -3.08
C ASN A 467 13.43 30.28 -4.29
N ASN A 468 14.58 30.96 -4.19
CA ASN A 468 15.11 31.82 -5.24
C ASN A 468 16.30 31.18 -5.99
N LEU A 469 16.48 31.62 -7.25
CA LEU A 469 17.63 31.36 -8.14
C LEU A 469 18.94 32.02 -7.64
N ILE A 470 19.19 32.03 -6.33
CA ILE A 470 20.45 32.57 -5.81
C ILE A 470 21.47 31.45 -5.90
N ASP A 471 22.55 31.66 -6.65
CA ASP A 471 23.70 30.76 -6.58
C ASP A 471 24.28 30.87 -5.16
N ILE A 472 24.02 29.85 -4.34
CA ILE A 472 24.45 29.81 -2.94
C ILE A 472 25.98 29.97 -2.85
N SER A 473 26.74 29.61 -3.88
CA SER A 473 28.19 29.85 -3.91
C SER A 473 28.58 31.33 -3.97
N LEU A 474 27.72 32.21 -4.49
CA LEU A 474 27.96 33.66 -4.48
C LEU A 474 27.65 34.29 -3.11
N LEU A 475 26.70 33.72 -2.36
CA LEU A 475 26.36 34.18 -1.01
C LEU A 475 27.46 33.87 0.00
N TYR A 476 28.15 32.75 -0.19
CA TYR A 476 29.14 32.26 0.78
C TYR A 476 30.54 32.19 0.15
N ARG A 477 31.33 33.24 0.32
CA ARG A 477 32.74 33.26 -0.15
C ARG A 477 33.66 32.36 0.68
N ASN A 478 33.35 32.14 1.95
CA ASN A 478 34.11 31.28 2.87
C ASN A 478 33.21 30.23 3.51
N ASP A 479 33.62 28.96 3.41
CA ASP A 479 32.87 27.79 3.89
C ASP A 479 32.59 27.84 5.42
N GLU A 480 33.43 28.56 6.19
CA GLU A 480 33.34 28.70 7.66
C GLU A 480 32.12 29.50 8.16
N LYS A 481 31.48 30.31 7.30
CA LYS A 481 30.32 31.14 7.68
C LYS A 481 28.96 30.45 7.48
N ILE A 482 28.93 29.24 6.92
CA ILE A 482 27.68 28.50 6.71
C ILE A 482 27.37 27.68 7.97
N SER A 483 26.34 28.07 8.72
CA SER A 483 25.96 27.36 9.95
C SER A 483 25.18 26.06 9.68
N ASN A 484 24.32 26.05 8.67
CA ASN A 484 23.43 24.94 8.36
C ASN A 484 24.09 23.91 7.41
N ASP A 485 24.02 22.62 7.76
CA ASP A 485 24.64 21.55 6.97
C ASP A 485 23.98 21.35 5.60
N LEU A 486 22.67 21.59 5.46
CA LEU A 486 21.98 21.53 4.15
C LEU A 486 22.48 22.62 3.19
N ASP A 487 22.75 23.82 3.71
CA ASP A 487 23.31 24.92 2.92
C ASP A 487 24.75 24.59 2.48
N LYS A 488 25.54 23.91 3.33
CA LYS A 488 26.89 23.42 2.96
C LYS A 488 26.84 22.36 1.87
N VAL A 489 25.92 21.40 1.97
CA VAL A 489 25.72 20.38 0.93
C VAL A 489 25.41 21.06 -0.40
N SER A 490 24.44 21.97 -0.40
CA SER A 490 24.06 22.72 -1.60
C SER A 490 25.22 23.54 -2.17
N PHE A 491 25.97 24.22 -1.32
CA PHE A 491 27.17 24.94 -1.71
C PHE A 491 28.22 24.06 -2.40
N TRP A 492 28.50 22.88 -1.83
CA TRP A 492 29.46 21.95 -2.42
C TRP A 492 28.98 21.37 -3.74
N TYR A 493 27.69 21.08 -3.85
CA TYR A 493 27.07 20.68 -5.11
C TYR A 493 27.20 21.77 -6.19
N HIS A 494 27.02 23.05 -5.83
CA HIS A 494 27.25 24.17 -6.76
C HIS A 494 28.71 24.26 -7.22
N LYS A 495 29.67 24.18 -6.28
CA LYS A 495 31.11 24.18 -6.62
C LYS A 495 31.49 22.97 -7.47
N ALA A 496 30.98 21.78 -7.14
CA ALA A 496 31.27 20.54 -7.88
C ALA A 496 30.77 20.61 -9.33
N ALA A 497 29.57 21.17 -9.55
CA ALA A 497 29.01 21.41 -10.88
C ALA A 497 29.86 22.37 -11.74
N LYS A 498 30.63 23.26 -11.11
CA LYS A 498 31.64 24.13 -11.74
C LYS A 498 33.01 23.45 -11.88
N ASN A 499 33.04 22.12 -11.93
CA ASN A 499 34.24 21.30 -12.12
C ASN A 499 35.27 21.35 -10.98
N ASN A 500 34.88 21.72 -9.76
CA ASN A 500 35.80 21.82 -8.62
C ASN A 500 36.10 20.45 -7.97
N LYS A 501 37.36 20.03 -7.96
CA LYS A 501 37.81 18.72 -7.42
C LYS A 501 37.74 18.62 -5.89
N ALA A 502 38.01 19.70 -5.17
CA ALA A 502 37.92 19.73 -3.71
C ALA A 502 36.46 19.64 -3.25
N ALA A 503 35.54 20.22 -4.01
CA ALA A 503 34.10 20.11 -3.77
C ALA A 503 33.59 18.68 -3.92
N LEU A 504 34.07 17.94 -4.92
CA LEU A 504 33.75 16.51 -5.07
C LEU A 504 34.24 15.70 -3.87
N TYR A 505 35.48 15.94 -3.41
CA TYR A 505 35.98 15.32 -2.18
C TYR A 505 35.10 15.65 -0.97
N LYS A 506 34.69 16.92 -0.82
CA LYS A 506 33.83 17.35 0.28
C LYS A 506 32.43 16.73 0.22
N LEU A 507 31.82 16.59 -0.96
CA LEU A 507 30.57 15.85 -1.11
C LEU A 507 30.72 14.39 -0.67
N GLY A 508 31.84 13.74 -1.05
CA GLY A 508 32.14 12.40 -0.58
C GLY A 508 32.19 12.30 0.95
N GLU A 509 32.82 13.26 1.62
CA GLU A 509 32.90 13.34 3.09
C GLU A 509 31.51 13.52 3.73
N PHE A 510 30.66 14.35 3.14
CA PHE A 510 29.31 14.60 3.63
C PHE A 510 28.42 13.35 3.53
N TYR A 511 28.51 12.60 2.43
CA TYR A 511 27.79 11.32 2.28
C TYR A 511 28.37 10.20 3.16
N GLU A 512 29.69 10.16 3.38
CA GLU A 512 30.31 9.18 4.29
C GLU A 512 29.84 9.39 5.74
N LEU A 513 29.72 10.65 6.16
CA LEU A 513 29.37 11.02 7.53
C LEU A 513 27.86 11.23 7.76
N GLY A 514 27.08 11.39 6.68
CA GLY A 514 25.65 11.73 6.77
C GLY A 514 25.40 13.15 7.28
N LYS A 515 26.24 14.12 6.90
CA LYS A 515 26.09 15.54 7.31
C LYS A 515 25.19 16.27 6.32
N GLY A 516 23.98 16.65 6.72
CA GLY A 516 23.02 17.34 5.85
C GLY A 516 22.43 16.49 4.71
N VAL A 517 22.87 15.24 4.55
CA VAL A 517 22.35 14.21 3.64
C VAL A 517 22.34 12.87 4.37
N CYS A 518 21.53 11.91 3.93
CA CYS A 518 21.58 10.55 4.47
C CYS A 518 22.95 9.91 4.18
N LYS A 519 23.47 9.18 5.17
CA LYS A 519 24.72 8.45 5.03
C LYS A 519 24.62 7.46 3.87
N ASN A 520 25.51 7.59 2.89
CA ASN A 520 25.57 6.70 1.73
C ASN A 520 27.03 6.46 1.30
N ASN A 521 27.55 5.29 1.63
CA ASN A 521 28.92 4.88 1.33
C ASN A 521 29.18 4.67 -0.17
N ALA A 522 28.18 4.20 -0.94
CA ALA A 522 28.32 4.00 -2.39
C ALA A 522 28.43 5.35 -3.10
N ARG A 523 27.58 6.32 -2.73
CA ARG A 523 27.64 7.67 -3.28
C ARG A 523 28.91 8.42 -2.85
N ALA A 524 29.35 8.23 -1.60
CA ALA A 524 30.64 8.74 -1.16
C ALA A 524 31.80 8.21 -2.02
N PHE A 525 31.82 6.90 -2.30
CA PHE A 525 32.79 6.27 -3.20
C PHE A 525 32.78 6.89 -4.60
N VAL A 526 31.60 7.13 -5.19
CA VAL A 526 31.46 7.78 -6.51
C VAL A 526 32.13 9.16 -6.51
N PHE A 527 31.86 9.99 -5.50
CA PHE A 527 32.45 11.32 -5.38
C PHE A 527 33.97 11.28 -5.15
N TYR A 528 34.46 10.38 -4.29
CA TYR A 528 35.90 10.20 -4.09
C TYR A 528 36.61 9.74 -5.37
N ARG A 529 35.99 8.83 -6.13
CA ARG A 529 36.50 8.39 -7.44
C ARG A 529 36.59 9.56 -8.42
N GLN A 530 35.56 10.39 -8.51
CA GLN A 530 35.56 11.57 -9.38
C GLN A 530 36.59 12.62 -8.96
N ALA A 531 36.73 12.89 -7.65
CA ALA A 531 37.74 13.79 -7.13
C ALA A 531 39.17 13.28 -7.43
N ALA A 532 39.42 11.99 -7.19
CA ALA A 532 40.69 11.34 -7.47
C ALA A 532 41.07 11.38 -8.95
N ALA A 533 40.11 11.13 -9.84
CA ALA A 533 40.28 11.21 -11.29
C ALA A 533 40.67 12.63 -11.74
N LYS A 534 40.19 13.66 -11.05
CA LYS A 534 40.58 15.06 -11.27
C LYS A 534 41.86 15.48 -10.52
N GLY A 535 42.59 14.51 -9.97
CA GLY A 535 43.88 14.73 -9.32
C GLY A 535 43.78 15.27 -7.89
N ASP A 536 42.62 15.19 -7.23
CA ASP A 536 42.52 15.56 -5.81
C ASP A 536 43.30 14.58 -4.92
N VAL A 537 44.21 15.10 -4.11
CA VAL A 537 45.11 14.30 -3.28
C VAL A 537 44.37 13.61 -2.14
N ASN A 538 43.38 14.28 -1.53
CA ASN A 538 42.58 13.71 -0.44
C ASN A 538 41.55 12.71 -0.98
N GLY A 539 40.97 12.99 -2.15
CA GLY A 539 40.12 12.06 -2.90
C GLY A 539 40.85 10.77 -3.25
N LYS A 540 42.11 10.84 -3.70
CA LYS A 540 42.94 9.63 -3.94
C LYS A 540 43.15 8.82 -2.66
N TYR A 541 43.46 9.48 -1.54
CA TYR A 541 43.59 8.80 -0.25
C TYR A 541 42.28 8.11 0.16
N LYS A 542 41.15 8.81 0.15
CA LYS A 542 39.84 8.23 0.52
C LYS A 542 39.41 7.13 -0.43
N LEU A 543 39.66 7.25 -1.73
CA LEU A 543 39.40 6.18 -2.69
C LEU A 543 40.25 4.94 -2.39
N GLY A 544 41.52 5.12 -2.00
CA GLY A 544 42.37 4.03 -1.54
C GLY A 544 41.79 3.34 -0.31
N TYR A 545 41.28 4.12 0.64
CA TYR A 545 40.60 3.61 1.84
C TYR A 545 39.34 2.80 1.50
N CYS A 546 38.56 3.26 0.52
CA CYS A 546 37.40 2.52 0.04
C CYS A 546 37.78 1.17 -0.56
N TYR A 547 38.81 1.10 -1.40
CA TYR A 547 39.30 -0.16 -1.97
C TYR A 547 39.90 -1.09 -0.92
N GLU A 548 40.55 -0.56 0.11
CA GLU A 548 41.10 -1.38 1.19
C GLU A 548 40.02 -2.08 2.01
N HIS A 549 38.91 -1.38 2.29
CA HIS A 549 37.86 -1.87 3.20
C HIS A 549 36.60 -2.37 2.48
N GLY A 550 36.60 -2.36 1.15
CA GLY A 550 35.43 -2.75 0.36
C GLY A 550 34.24 -1.79 0.52
N ILE A 551 34.48 -0.50 0.71
CA ILE A 551 33.43 0.50 0.92
C ILE A 551 32.93 0.99 -0.45
N GLY A 552 31.70 0.60 -0.81
CA GLY A 552 31.10 0.97 -2.10
C GLY A 552 31.70 0.25 -3.31
N THR A 553 32.61 -0.71 -3.08
CA THR A 553 33.28 -1.53 -4.10
C THR A 553 33.81 -2.81 -3.46
N HIS A 554 34.22 -3.81 -4.23
CA HIS A 554 34.98 -4.94 -3.71
C HIS A 554 36.37 -4.52 -3.24
N VAL A 555 36.94 -5.28 -2.30
CA VAL A 555 38.29 -5.08 -1.78
C VAL A 555 39.31 -5.25 -2.91
N ASP A 556 40.18 -4.25 -3.09
CA ASP A 556 41.29 -4.27 -4.04
C ASP A 556 42.51 -3.60 -3.41
N LEU A 557 43.28 -4.40 -2.67
CA LEU A 557 44.46 -3.92 -1.93
C LEU A 557 45.52 -3.35 -2.86
N LYS A 558 45.67 -3.90 -4.07
CA LYS A 558 46.66 -3.42 -5.05
C LYS A 558 46.34 -2.00 -5.51
N ARG A 559 45.08 -1.73 -5.87
CA ARG A 559 44.62 -0.37 -6.19
C ARG A 559 44.72 0.55 -4.99
N ALA A 560 44.35 0.09 -3.80
CA ALA A 560 44.46 0.87 -2.57
C ALA A 560 45.90 1.36 -2.33
N ILE A 561 46.88 0.45 -2.37
CA ILE A 561 48.31 0.77 -2.17
C ILE A 561 48.80 1.78 -3.21
N ASN A 562 48.44 1.59 -4.49
CA ASN A 562 48.86 2.52 -5.54
C ASN A 562 48.32 3.94 -5.28
N LEU A 563 47.03 4.05 -4.92
CA LEU A 563 46.40 5.31 -4.58
C LEU A 563 47.05 5.97 -3.35
N TYR A 564 47.39 5.19 -2.31
CA TYR A 564 48.12 5.69 -1.16
C TYR A 564 49.51 6.20 -1.50
N LYS A 565 50.27 5.50 -2.34
CA LYS A 565 51.58 5.97 -2.82
C LYS A 565 51.46 7.32 -3.54
N ILE A 566 50.48 7.45 -4.44
CA ILE A 566 50.26 8.69 -5.18
C ILE A 566 49.84 9.82 -4.23
N ALA A 567 48.92 9.55 -3.30
CA ALA A 567 48.46 10.55 -2.32
C ALA A 567 49.56 10.98 -1.35
N ALA A 568 50.41 10.06 -0.90
CA ALA A 568 51.55 10.33 -0.02
C ALA A 568 52.60 11.21 -0.70
N LYS A 569 52.92 10.93 -1.97
CA LYS A 569 53.76 11.79 -2.82
C LYS A 569 53.14 13.16 -3.00
N GLY A 570 51.82 13.23 -3.17
CA GLY A 570 51.04 14.47 -3.25
C GLY A 570 50.88 15.25 -1.93
N GLY A 571 51.49 14.79 -0.82
CA GLY A 571 51.50 15.52 0.45
C GLY A 571 50.45 15.09 1.48
N ASN A 572 49.63 14.06 1.22
CA ASN A 572 48.64 13.60 2.20
C ASN A 572 49.32 12.89 3.39
N SER A 573 49.16 13.45 4.59
CA SER A 573 49.78 12.95 5.83
C SER A 573 49.21 11.60 6.27
N ASN A 574 47.91 11.37 6.11
CA ASN A 574 47.26 10.10 6.47
C ASN A 574 47.72 8.96 5.54
N ALA A 575 47.89 9.23 4.25
CA ALA A 575 48.44 8.29 3.29
C ALA A 575 49.90 7.93 3.64
N ARG A 576 50.74 8.93 3.98
CA ARG A 576 52.11 8.68 4.45
C ARG A 576 52.15 7.79 5.69
N LYS A 577 51.32 8.08 6.69
CA LYS A 577 51.19 7.26 7.90
C LYS A 577 50.71 5.83 7.57
N ARG A 578 49.71 5.68 6.69
CA ARG A 578 49.20 4.36 6.28
C ARG A 578 50.30 3.55 5.55
N MET A 579 51.12 4.19 4.72
CA MET A 579 52.25 3.56 4.03
C MET A 579 53.41 3.18 4.97
N GLN A 580 53.60 3.89 6.09
CA GLN A 580 54.63 3.59 7.09
C GLN A 580 54.24 2.44 8.03
N LYS A 581 52.95 2.25 8.30
CA LYS A 581 52.45 1.20 9.23
C LYS A 581 52.56 -0.23 8.72
N GLY A 582 52.97 -0.46 7.47
CA GLY A 582 53.59 -1.72 7.08
C GLY A 582 52.69 -2.95 6.80
N ASP A 583 51.36 -2.87 6.79
CA ASP A 583 50.50 -4.03 6.46
C ASP A 583 50.48 -4.45 4.97
N PHE A 584 51.45 -3.96 4.17
CA PHE A 584 51.46 -4.12 2.72
C PHE A 584 52.83 -4.57 2.18
N ARG A 585 53.66 -5.20 3.02
CA ARG A 585 54.89 -5.88 2.60
C ARG A 585 54.63 -7.33 2.26
#